data_AF-A0A419H2T2-F1
#
_entry.id   AF-A0A419H2T2-F1
#
_cell.length_a   1.000
_cell.length_b   1.000
_cell.length_c   1.000
_cell.angle_alpha   90.00
_cell.angle_beta   90.00
_cell.angle_gamma   90.00
#
_symmetry.space_group_name_H-M   'P 1'
#
loop_
_entity.id
_entity.type
_entity.pdbx_description
1 polymer ?
#
loop_
_entity_poly.entity_id
_entity_poly.type
_entity_poly.pdbx_seq_one_letter_code
_entity_poly.pdbx_strand_id
1 'polypeptide(L)'
;MLNIDDLAVGKFSLDFPKIVLSNKSGKEYLGAGNIFQDSDGDLQLKMYSYDEEGYRLFNKLGKPKPGRIIPNSHYFKFSGKDTFDQEWKSERVNFGYDLSADFKNIIIKSNIHYIKQKVKGIVKFNRPQYVIRFKKDIRFPKVDYYGKSAKSYEKIKNDFRVNIIANFIHNDLEFLFYENEKWYIAEVFSNKGRLSENIVNYLCEALQFVLSANIYCVVIEKFEGYYDSIQIRNIRKSSPSHRIPPPISFNSAKTSDIWKMFCKYYDFVSKNNSVNYHPISLKLHNLIQASSISLESQSLSITTLIESIVMNNFALYLKAIDKYEIDIAKLKKHLVSDNYQQEFIDRINGFFPLLVRPNPNNVLRALLNKRLIKKYHIDTWNELRNPIAHGKIIEFKDYQKYLTLCYKCQSLFNLLIFLLIEYQGYYNDFSQYGFKMKSFKKSITRVSSGTL
;
A
#
# COMPACT_ATOMS: atom_id res chain seq x y z
N MET A 1 20.10 25.09 -7.39
CA MET A 1 20.38 23.80 -6.75
C MET A 1 19.06 23.28 -6.23
N LEU A 2 18.74 22.00 -6.42
CA LEU A 2 17.50 21.41 -5.93
C LEU A 2 17.44 21.52 -4.40
N ASN A 3 16.43 22.21 -3.88
CA ASN A 3 16.14 22.24 -2.46
C ASN A 3 14.93 21.33 -2.17
N ILE A 4 15.20 20.11 -1.70
CA ILE A 4 14.15 19.11 -1.39
C ILE A 4 13.14 19.67 -0.39
N ASP A 5 13.56 20.54 0.51
CA ASP A 5 12.67 21.09 1.53
C ASP A 5 11.57 22.00 0.98
N ASP A 6 11.74 22.55 -0.23
CA ASP A 6 10.70 23.35 -0.87
C ASP A 6 9.45 22.51 -1.18
N LEU A 7 9.60 21.19 -1.36
CA LEU A 7 8.48 20.26 -1.46
C LEU A 7 7.65 20.26 -0.17
N ALA A 8 8.28 20.22 1.01
CA ALA A 8 7.54 20.15 2.27
C ALA A 8 6.63 21.36 2.52
N VAL A 9 6.99 22.52 1.96
CA VAL A 9 6.30 23.80 2.16
C VAL A 9 5.49 24.26 0.95
N GLY A 10 5.32 23.42 -0.08
CA GLY A 10 4.48 23.77 -1.24
C GLY A 10 5.13 24.78 -2.20
N LYS A 11 6.46 24.91 -2.18
CA LYS A 11 7.22 25.92 -2.96
C LYS A 11 8.13 25.31 -4.02
N PHE A 12 8.03 24.01 -4.26
CA PHE A 12 8.87 23.32 -5.23
C PHE A 12 8.64 23.85 -6.65
N SER A 13 9.72 24.27 -7.32
CA SER A 13 9.74 24.61 -8.74
C SER A 13 11.12 24.29 -9.32
N LEU A 14 11.14 23.76 -10.54
CA LEU A 14 12.34 23.42 -11.29
C LEU A 14 12.17 23.87 -12.74
N ASP A 15 13.06 24.76 -13.18
CA ASP A 15 13.03 25.33 -14.52
C ASP A 15 13.88 24.51 -15.50
N PHE A 16 13.38 24.40 -16.73
CA PHE A 16 13.96 23.63 -17.82
C PHE A 16 14.07 24.51 -19.06
N PRO A 17 15.28 24.95 -19.44
CA PRO A 17 15.50 25.64 -20.71
C PRO A 17 15.09 24.80 -21.92
N LYS A 18 15.15 23.47 -21.79
CA LYS A 18 14.71 22.52 -22.80
C LYS A 18 14.01 21.32 -22.18
N ILE A 19 12.77 21.12 -22.60
CA ILE A 19 11.90 19.98 -22.33
C ILE A 19 11.68 19.25 -23.65
N VAL A 20 11.69 17.92 -23.57
CA VAL A 20 11.34 16.99 -24.64
C VAL A 20 10.19 16.12 -24.14
N LEU A 21 9.06 16.20 -24.82
CA LEU A 21 7.94 15.29 -24.62
C LEU A 21 7.89 14.33 -25.81
N SER A 22 7.95 13.03 -25.56
CA SER A 22 7.88 12.02 -26.62
C SER A 22 6.67 11.11 -26.45
N ASN A 23 5.94 10.90 -27.55
CA ASN A 23 4.82 9.97 -27.58
C ASN A 23 5.30 8.55 -27.95
N LYS A 24 4.37 7.59 -28.02
CA LYS A 24 4.70 6.23 -28.44
C LYS A 24 5.15 6.08 -29.90
N SER A 25 4.79 7.01 -30.78
CA SER A 25 5.26 6.98 -32.18
C SER A 25 6.67 7.54 -32.33
N GLY A 26 7.32 7.96 -31.24
CA GLY A 26 8.63 8.60 -31.26
C GLY A 26 8.62 10.06 -31.73
N LYS A 27 7.44 10.66 -31.94
CA LYS A 27 7.37 12.10 -32.24
C LYS A 27 7.70 12.87 -30.96
N GLU A 28 8.63 13.80 -31.09
CA GLU A 28 9.11 14.65 -30.02
C GLU A 28 8.52 16.05 -30.13
N TYR A 29 8.24 16.65 -28.97
CA TYR A 29 7.76 18.01 -28.82
C TYR A 29 8.71 18.75 -27.91
N LEU A 30 9.18 19.90 -28.39
CA LEU A 30 10.21 20.69 -27.74
C LEU A 30 9.64 21.99 -27.19
N GLY A 31 10.14 22.42 -26.04
CA GLY A 31 9.76 23.69 -25.44
C GLY A 31 10.62 24.02 -24.23
N ALA A 32 10.55 25.25 -23.75
CA ALA A 32 11.05 25.62 -22.42
C ALA A 32 9.91 25.52 -21.41
N GLY A 33 10.20 25.46 -20.11
CA GLY A 33 9.14 25.43 -19.11
C GLY A 33 9.63 25.13 -17.71
N ASN A 34 8.70 24.74 -16.84
CA ASN A 34 9.01 24.36 -15.48
C ASN A 34 8.12 23.20 -15.00
N ILE A 35 8.61 22.48 -14.00
CA ILE A 35 7.81 21.59 -13.16
C ILE A 35 7.71 22.23 -11.80
N PHE A 36 6.49 22.43 -11.31
CA PHE A 36 6.24 23.06 -10.02
C PHE A 36 5.17 22.29 -9.25
N GLN A 37 5.09 22.54 -7.96
CA GLN A 37 4.05 21.98 -7.09
C GLN A 37 2.88 22.96 -6.99
N ASP A 38 1.66 22.46 -7.19
CA ASP A 38 0.45 23.26 -7.00
C ASP A 38 -0.01 23.30 -5.53
N SER A 39 -1.12 24.00 -5.27
CA SER A 39 -1.72 24.13 -3.93
C SER A 39 -2.19 22.80 -3.34
N ASP A 40 -2.39 21.79 -4.19
CA ASP A 40 -2.85 20.47 -3.78
C ASP A 40 -1.68 19.53 -3.47
N GLY A 41 -0.46 19.97 -3.76
CA GLY A 41 0.78 19.21 -3.58
C GLY A 41 1.15 18.35 -4.78
N ASP A 42 0.36 18.40 -5.86
CA ASP A 42 0.63 17.67 -7.09
C ASP A 42 1.70 18.37 -7.92
N LEU A 43 2.55 17.59 -8.59
CA LEU A 43 3.52 18.13 -9.53
C LEU A 43 2.82 18.42 -10.86
N GLN A 44 3.04 19.64 -11.35
CA GLN A 44 2.49 20.16 -12.58
C GLN A 44 3.64 20.53 -13.52
N LEU A 45 3.54 20.07 -14.76
CA LEU A 45 4.38 20.50 -15.87
C LEU A 45 3.70 21.67 -16.58
N LYS A 46 4.44 22.76 -16.80
CA LYS A 46 4.07 23.85 -17.70
C LYS A 46 5.17 24.02 -18.74
N MET A 47 4.85 23.81 -20.02
CA MET A 47 5.79 23.90 -21.13
C MET A 47 5.28 24.89 -22.18
N TYR A 48 6.14 25.78 -22.63
CA TYR A 48 5.97 26.68 -23.76
C TYR A 48 6.52 25.98 -25.00
N SER A 49 5.63 25.42 -25.82
CA SER A 49 5.99 24.64 -27.01
C SER A 49 6.55 25.54 -28.12
N TYR A 50 7.64 25.11 -28.75
CA TYR A 50 8.16 25.74 -29.97
C TYR A 50 7.43 25.26 -31.23
N ASP A 51 6.66 24.17 -31.13
CA ASP A 51 5.94 23.56 -32.25
C ASP A 51 4.50 24.08 -32.34
N GLU A 52 4.17 24.75 -33.45
CA GLU A 52 2.82 25.21 -33.81
C GLU A 52 1.82 24.05 -34.00
N GLU A 53 2.29 22.83 -34.33
CA GLU A 53 1.44 21.65 -34.47
C GLU A 53 0.97 21.08 -33.13
N GLY A 54 1.50 21.56 -31.99
CA GLY A 54 1.14 21.09 -30.66
C GLY A 54 -0.37 21.13 -30.41
N TYR A 55 -1.05 22.19 -30.85
CA TYR A 55 -2.51 22.32 -30.73
C TYR A 55 -3.27 21.23 -31.51
N ARG A 56 -2.80 20.89 -32.73
CA ARG A 56 -3.40 19.83 -33.56
C ARG A 56 -3.18 18.44 -32.96
N LEU A 57 -2.04 18.20 -32.32
CA LEU A 57 -1.77 16.94 -31.62
C LEU A 57 -2.74 16.70 -30.47
N PHE A 58 -2.96 17.69 -29.61
CA PHE A 58 -3.81 17.51 -28.43
C PHE A 58 -5.27 17.31 -28.80
N ASN A 59 -5.73 17.94 -29.88
CA ASN A 59 -7.04 17.63 -30.46
C ASN A 59 -7.09 16.22 -31.08
N LYS A 60 -5.99 15.70 -31.63
CA LYS A 60 -5.89 14.34 -32.21
C LYS A 60 -5.78 13.22 -31.19
N LEU A 61 -5.23 13.47 -29.99
CA LEU A 61 -5.09 12.45 -28.93
C LEU A 61 -6.46 11.95 -28.42
N GLY A 62 -7.56 12.59 -28.84
CA GLY A 62 -8.91 12.20 -28.47
C GLY A 62 -9.18 12.51 -27.01
N LYS A 63 -10.25 13.23 -26.72
CA LYS A 63 -10.77 13.26 -25.36
C LYS A 63 -11.04 11.81 -24.95
N PRO A 64 -10.58 11.33 -23.78
CA PRO A 64 -10.84 9.98 -23.35
C PRO A 64 -12.34 9.79 -23.35
N LYS A 65 -12.77 8.69 -23.97
CA LYS A 65 -14.19 8.40 -24.06
C LYS A 65 -14.68 8.11 -22.63
N PRO A 66 -15.75 8.79 -22.16
CA PRO A 66 -16.35 8.47 -20.88
C PRO A 66 -16.58 6.97 -20.73
N GLY A 67 -16.27 6.43 -19.55
CA GLY A 67 -16.35 4.99 -19.27
C GLY A 67 -15.19 4.15 -19.81
N ARG A 68 -14.13 4.73 -20.39
CA ARG A 68 -12.91 4.00 -20.80
C ARG A 68 -11.68 4.43 -20.01
N ILE A 69 -10.85 3.45 -19.65
CA ILE A 69 -9.53 3.69 -19.07
C ILE A 69 -8.63 4.33 -20.14
N ILE A 70 -7.88 5.37 -19.76
CA ILE A 70 -6.86 5.98 -20.64
C ILE A 70 -5.77 4.94 -20.92
N PRO A 71 -5.61 4.47 -22.18
CA PRO A 71 -4.65 3.42 -22.46
C PRO A 71 -3.22 3.98 -22.39
N ASN A 72 -2.24 3.10 -22.14
CA ASN A 72 -0.83 3.49 -22.02
C ASN A 72 -0.31 4.26 -23.26
N SER A 73 -0.96 4.16 -24.42
CA SER A 73 -0.59 4.90 -25.64
C SER A 73 -0.86 6.40 -25.60
N HIS A 74 -1.68 6.89 -24.66
CA HIS A 74 -2.00 8.32 -24.54
C HIS A 74 -1.02 9.06 -23.61
N TYR A 75 -0.18 8.34 -22.87
CA TYR A 75 0.83 8.94 -22.00
C TYR A 75 2.09 9.28 -22.80
N PHE A 76 2.73 10.36 -22.37
CA PHE A 76 3.99 10.82 -22.93
C PHE A 76 5.12 10.55 -21.96
N LYS A 77 6.33 10.42 -22.51
CA LYS A 77 7.56 10.46 -21.74
C LYS A 77 8.06 11.90 -21.70
N PHE A 78 8.55 12.31 -20.54
CA PHE A 78 9.22 13.59 -20.34
C PHE A 78 10.72 13.34 -20.18
N SER A 79 11.53 14.18 -20.83
CA SER A 79 12.93 14.40 -20.53
C SER A 79 13.22 15.89 -20.54
N GLY A 80 13.98 16.40 -19.57
CA GLY A 80 14.36 17.81 -19.52
C GLY A 80 15.69 18.00 -18.82
N LYS A 81 16.48 18.96 -19.28
CA LYS A 81 17.69 19.39 -18.59
C LYS A 81 17.39 20.65 -17.80
N ASP A 82 17.68 20.65 -16.50
CA ASP A 82 17.50 21.83 -15.67
C ASP A 82 18.59 22.89 -15.92
N THR A 83 18.56 23.98 -15.18
CA THR A 83 19.54 25.08 -15.29
C THR A 83 20.97 24.69 -14.88
N PHE A 84 21.17 23.50 -14.34
CA PHE A 84 22.46 22.92 -13.97
C PHE A 84 22.88 21.76 -14.87
N ASP A 85 22.25 21.64 -16.05
CA ASP A 85 22.47 20.56 -17.03
C ASP A 85 22.15 19.15 -16.52
N GLN A 86 21.37 19.04 -15.44
CA GLN A 86 20.96 17.76 -14.89
C GLN A 86 19.74 17.22 -15.63
N GLU A 87 19.81 15.97 -16.11
CA GLU A 87 18.73 15.34 -16.87
C GLU A 87 17.67 14.71 -15.94
N TRP A 88 16.44 15.16 -16.08
CA TRP A 88 15.24 14.69 -15.39
C TRP A 88 14.31 13.95 -16.36
N LYS A 89 13.69 12.85 -15.89
CA LYS A 89 12.82 12.00 -16.72
C LYS A 89 11.51 11.63 -16.03
N SER A 90 10.49 11.32 -16.82
CA SER A 90 9.27 10.65 -16.37
C SER A 90 8.67 9.81 -17.48
N GLU A 91 8.09 8.67 -17.16
CA GLU A 91 7.56 7.72 -18.17
C GLU A 91 6.07 7.90 -18.47
N ARG A 92 5.34 8.63 -17.61
CA ARG A 92 3.88 8.76 -17.70
C ARG A 92 3.44 10.18 -17.36
N VAL A 93 3.41 11.03 -18.38
CA VAL A 93 2.85 12.38 -18.32
C VAL A 93 1.47 12.37 -18.96
N ASN A 94 0.47 12.86 -18.23
CA ASN A 94 -0.93 12.90 -18.68
C ASN A 94 -1.42 14.32 -18.80
N PHE A 95 -1.72 14.74 -20.03
CA PHE A 95 -2.19 16.09 -20.29
C PHE A 95 -3.64 16.27 -19.84
N GLY A 96 -3.84 17.29 -18.99
CA GLY A 96 -5.17 17.81 -18.71
C GLY A 96 -5.74 18.50 -19.95
N TYR A 97 -7.06 18.64 -20.00
CA TYR A 97 -7.75 19.29 -21.13
C TYR A 97 -7.67 20.82 -21.11
N ASP A 98 -7.00 21.41 -20.11
CA ASP A 98 -6.83 22.84 -19.94
C ASP A 98 -5.66 23.35 -20.80
N LEU A 99 -5.88 23.34 -22.12
CA LEU A 99 -5.02 24.02 -23.09
C LEU A 99 -5.52 25.45 -23.26
N SER A 100 -4.84 26.39 -22.59
CA SER A 100 -4.94 27.80 -22.96
C SER A 100 -4.01 28.04 -24.15
N ALA A 101 -4.56 28.05 -25.36
CA ALA A 101 -3.86 28.48 -26.56
C ALA A 101 -4.23 29.95 -26.83
N ASP A 102 -3.32 30.87 -26.50
CA ASP A 102 -3.35 32.18 -27.14
C ASP A 102 -2.74 32.01 -28.54
N PHE A 103 -3.33 32.66 -29.55
CA PHE A 103 -3.09 32.46 -30.99
C PHE A 103 -1.63 32.54 -31.49
N LYS A 104 -0.64 32.78 -30.61
CA LYS A 104 0.79 32.81 -30.95
C LYS A 104 1.67 31.88 -30.11
N ASN A 105 1.21 31.33 -28.98
CA ASN A 105 2.03 30.51 -28.09
C ASN A 105 1.22 29.33 -27.53
N ILE A 106 1.70 28.11 -27.75
CA ILE A 106 1.07 26.90 -27.19
C ILE A 106 1.66 26.64 -25.80
N ILE A 107 0.84 26.79 -24.77
CA ILE A 107 1.19 26.43 -23.40
C ILE A 107 0.57 25.08 -23.08
N ILE A 108 1.42 24.12 -22.75
CA ILE A 108 1.04 22.77 -22.37
C ILE A 108 1.08 22.68 -20.84
N LYS A 109 -0.05 22.33 -20.23
CA LYS A 109 -0.16 22.04 -18.79
C LYS A 109 -0.48 20.57 -18.58
N SER A 110 0.18 19.92 -17.63
CA SER A 110 0.06 18.47 -17.44
C SER A 110 0.34 18.05 -16.01
N ASN A 111 -0.37 17.05 -15.51
CA ASN A 111 -0.01 16.42 -14.25
C ASN A 111 1.12 15.41 -14.49
N ILE A 112 2.14 15.45 -13.64
CA ILE A 112 3.25 14.52 -13.68
C ILE A 112 3.35 13.81 -12.33
N HIS A 113 3.18 12.49 -12.30
CA HIS A 113 3.14 11.78 -11.00
C HIS A 113 4.50 11.69 -10.31
N TYR A 114 5.58 11.72 -11.09
CA TYR A 114 6.94 11.74 -10.58
C TYR A 114 7.92 12.25 -11.63
N ILE A 115 9.06 12.76 -11.16
CA ILE A 115 10.27 12.95 -11.94
C ILE A 115 11.43 12.19 -11.30
N LYS A 116 12.35 11.70 -12.12
CA LYS A 116 13.54 10.98 -11.69
C LYS A 116 14.78 11.56 -12.35
N GLN A 117 15.87 11.60 -11.60
CA GLN A 117 17.19 11.96 -12.08
C GLN A 117 18.17 10.85 -11.69
N LYS A 118 19.18 10.61 -12.52
CA LYS A 118 20.28 9.71 -12.20
C LYS A 118 21.61 10.33 -12.63
N VAL A 119 22.51 10.51 -11.68
CA VAL A 119 23.83 11.12 -11.87
C VAL A 119 24.91 10.10 -11.54
N LYS A 120 26.00 10.13 -12.31
CA LYS A 120 27.23 9.40 -11.97
C LYS A 120 28.13 10.35 -11.18
N GLY A 121 28.28 10.09 -9.89
CA GLY A 121 29.19 10.81 -9.01
C GLY A 121 30.64 10.35 -9.15
N ILE A 122 31.52 11.09 -8.49
CA ILE A 122 32.97 10.79 -8.41
C ILE A 122 33.25 9.86 -7.22
N VAL A 123 32.45 9.97 -6.15
CA VAL A 123 32.60 9.15 -4.94
C VAL A 123 31.86 7.84 -5.10
N LYS A 124 32.54 6.73 -4.75
CA LYS A 124 31.93 5.41 -4.70
C LYS A 124 31.26 5.18 -3.34
N PHE A 125 29.96 4.91 -3.35
CA PHE A 125 29.22 4.41 -2.20
C PHE A 125 29.57 2.95 -1.97
N ASN A 126 30.30 2.66 -0.89
CA ASN A 126 30.69 1.30 -0.50
C ASN A 126 29.50 0.45 -0.03
N ARG A 127 28.43 1.11 0.40
CA ARG A 127 27.24 0.49 0.95
C ARG A 127 26.02 1.04 0.22
N PRO A 128 25.28 0.20 -0.54
CA PRO A 128 24.05 0.65 -1.16
C PRO A 128 23.06 1.16 -0.11
N GLN A 129 22.39 2.26 -0.41
CA GLN A 129 21.49 2.94 0.51
C GLN A 129 20.27 3.51 -0.22
N TYR A 130 19.11 3.47 0.44
CA TYR A 130 17.96 4.31 0.11
C TYR A 130 17.73 5.33 1.22
N VAL A 131 17.42 6.57 0.85
CA VAL A 131 16.90 7.61 1.76
C VAL A 131 15.50 7.98 1.29
N ILE A 132 14.51 7.74 2.15
CA ILE A 132 13.09 7.84 1.79
C ILE A 132 12.45 8.89 2.69
N ARG A 133 11.85 9.92 2.10
CA ARG A 133 11.17 10.98 2.85
C ARG A 133 9.66 10.86 2.76
N PHE A 134 9.03 11.02 3.93
CA PHE A 134 7.58 11.05 4.10
C PHE A 134 7.17 12.39 4.71
N LYS A 135 5.99 12.86 4.31
CA LYS A 135 5.39 14.05 4.89
C LYS A 135 5.09 13.82 6.37
N LYS A 136 5.14 14.90 7.16
CA LYS A 136 4.95 14.90 8.61
C LYS A 136 3.50 14.73 9.11
N ASP A 137 2.59 14.36 8.23
CA ASP A 137 1.19 14.06 8.59
C ASP A 137 0.98 12.63 9.11
N ILE A 138 1.99 11.77 8.98
CA ILE A 138 1.99 10.42 9.54
C ILE A 138 2.46 10.47 10.99
N ARG A 139 1.78 9.75 11.89
CA ARG A 139 2.26 9.61 13.28
C ARG A 139 3.14 8.37 13.38
N PHE A 140 4.41 8.55 13.67
CA PHE A 140 5.32 7.45 13.99
C PHE A 140 5.38 7.20 15.51
N PRO A 141 5.49 5.94 15.95
CA PRO A 141 5.70 5.63 17.36
C PRO A 141 7.12 6.03 17.76
N LYS A 142 7.22 6.98 18.69
CA LYS A 142 8.50 7.38 19.28
C LYS A 142 8.92 6.31 20.28
N VAL A 143 10.09 5.71 20.08
CA VAL A 143 10.66 4.73 21.02
C VAL A 143 11.66 5.47 21.91
N ASP A 144 11.60 5.23 23.22
CA ASP A 144 12.77 5.40 24.08
C ASP A 144 13.75 4.27 23.76
N TYR A 145 14.59 4.50 22.75
CA TYR A 145 15.74 3.69 22.29
C TYR A 145 15.62 2.14 22.32
N TYR A 146 15.60 1.51 21.13
CA TYR A 146 15.72 0.07 20.95
C TYR A 146 16.88 -0.28 20.00
N GLY A 147 18.05 -0.66 20.51
CA GLY A 147 19.04 -1.42 19.72
C GLY A 147 20.51 -0.99 19.76
N LYS A 148 21.40 -1.99 19.78
CA LYS A 148 22.87 -1.96 19.97
C LYS A 148 23.70 -1.37 18.82
N SER A 149 23.30 -0.23 18.25
CA SER A 149 24.10 0.50 17.26
C SER A 149 24.51 1.87 17.78
N ALA A 150 25.38 1.90 18.79
CA ALA A 150 25.82 3.16 19.41
C ALA A 150 26.63 4.05 18.43
N LYS A 151 27.37 3.44 17.49
CA LYS A 151 28.32 4.18 16.62
C LYS A 151 27.67 5.02 15.53
N SER A 152 26.57 4.58 14.90
CA SER A 152 25.84 5.41 13.92
C SER A 152 24.97 6.48 14.60
N TYR A 153 24.48 6.18 15.82
CA TYR A 153 23.63 7.07 16.62
C TYR A 153 24.36 8.34 17.08
N GLU A 154 25.55 8.23 17.66
CA GLU A 154 26.25 9.39 18.23
C GLU A 154 26.67 10.40 17.17
N LYS A 155 27.11 9.92 16.00
CA LYS A 155 27.50 10.80 14.90
C LYS A 155 26.31 11.62 14.37
N ILE A 156 25.16 10.97 14.14
CA ILE A 156 23.98 11.63 13.58
C ILE A 156 23.32 12.59 14.59
N LYS A 157 23.27 12.20 15.88
CA LYS A 157 22.68 13.04 16.93
C LYS A 157 23.48 14.33 17.14
N ASN A 158 24.81 14.25 17.08
CA ASN A 158 25.68 15.42 17.28
C ASN A 158 25.70 16.35 16.07
N ASP A 159 25.55 15.82 14.85
CA ASP A 159 25.67 16.63 13.63
C ASP A 159 24.36 17.30 13.16
N PHE A 160 23.16 16.75 13.46
CA PHE A 160 21.95 17.14 12.69
C PHE A 160 20.68 17.53 13.47
N ARG A 161 20.67 17.64 14.81
CA ARG A 161 19.45 17.96 15.60
C ARG A 161 18.22 17.13 15.18
N VAL A 162 18.40 15.83 14.93
CA VAL A 162 17.31 14.93 14.51
C VAL A 162 16.74 14.15 15.69
N ASN A 163 15.44 13.87 15.66
CA ASN A 163 14.82 12.95 16.63
C ASN A 163 14.77 11.55 16.02
N ILE A 164 15.57 10.63 16.55
CA ILE A 164 15.58 9.23 16.10
C ILE A 164 14.31 8.54 16.60
N ILE A 165 13.62 7.87 15.69
CA ILE A 165 12.37 7.14 15.93
C ILE A 165 12.67 5.66 16.18
N ALA A 166 13.52 5.06 15.33
CA ALA A 166 13.95 3.67 15.47
C ALA A 166 15.27 3.41 14.74
N ASN A 167 16.07 2.49 15.25
CA ASN A 167 17.26 1.98 14.57
C ASN A 167 17.39 0.48 14.85
N PHE A 168 17.37 -0.36 13.82
CA PHE A 168 17.52 -1.80 13.99
C PHE A 168 18.09 -2.47 12.75
N ILE A 169 18.67 -3.65 12.95
CA ILE A 169 19.11 -4.54 11.88
C ILE A 169 18.10 -5.67 11.77
N HIS A 170 17.64 -5.94 10.55
CA HIS A 170 16.76 -7.07 10.24
C HIS A 170 17.25 -7.77 8.97
N ASN A 171 17.58 -9.06 9.09
CA ASN A 171 18.35 -9.80 8.10
C ASN A 171 19.65 -9.05 7.74
N ASP A 172 19.85 -8.74 6.46
CA ASP A 172 21.04 -8.07 5.95
C ASP A 172 20.85 -6.56 5.76
N LEU A 173 19.78 -6.01 6.33
CA LEU A 173 19.40 -4.60 6.19
C LEU A 173 19.50 -3.88 7.53
N GLU A 174 20.07 -2.68 7.53
CA GLU A 174 19.95 -1.73 8.64
C GLU A 174 18.88 -0.69 8.28
N PHE A 175 17.95 -0.48 9.19
CA PHE A 175 16.88 0.49 9.07
C PHE A 175 17.08 1.58 10.11
N LEU A 176 17.10 2.84 9.66
CA LEU A 176 17.14 4.01 10.51
C LEU A 176 15.94 4.92 10.20
N PHE A 177 15.09 5.16 11.18
CA PHE A 177 13.97 6.07 11.10
C PHE A 177 14.22 7.26 12.00
N TYR A 178 14.02 8.48 11.48
CA TYR A 178 14.15 9.71 12.25
C TYR A 178 13.26 10.82 11.66
N GLU A 179 13.07 11.88 12.43
CA GLU A 179 12.43 13.11 11.95
C GLU A 179 13.40 14.29 12.08
N ASN A 180 13.36 15.19 11.09
CA ASN A 180 13.93 16.53 11.20
C ASN A 180 12.79 17.55 11.31
N GLU A 181 12.98 18.84 11.02
CA GLU A 181 11.89 19.83 11.11
C GLU A 181 10.75 19.58 10.11
N LYS A 182 11.05 19.06 8.90
CA LYS A 182 10.12 19.02 7.76
C LYS A 182 9.66 17.61 7.37
N TRP A 183 10.45 16.59 7.66
CA TRP A 183 10.27 15.24 7.14
C TRP A 183 10.33 14.17 8.22
N TYR A 184 9.62 13.07 7.98
CA TYR A 184 10.03 11.76 8.47
C TYR A 184 10.93 11.11 7.42
N ILE A 185 12.02 10.49 7.86
CA ILE A 185 13.03 9.93 6.99
C ILE A 185 13.27 8.49 7.40
N ALA A 186 13.28 7.60 6.41
CA ALA A 186 13.74 6.22 6.55
C ALA A 186 14.98 6.03 5.69
N GLU A 187 16.08 5.64 6.31
CA GLU A 187 17.27 5.18 5.63
C GLU A 187 17.34 3.67 5.71
N VAL A 188 17.62 3.04 4.57
CA VAL A 188 17.78 1.59 4.48
C VAL A 188 19.12 1.30 3.84
N PHE A 189 19.94 0.56 4.54
CA PHE A 189 21.27 0.20 4.09
C PHE A 189 21.42 -1.32 3.96
N SER A 190 22.19 -1.79 2.99
CA SER A 190 22.54 -3.21 2.87
C SER A 190 23.90 -3.52 3.49
N ASN A 191 23.99 -4.63 4.22
CA ASN A 191 25.26 -5.17 4.73
C ASN A 191 25.91 -6.20 3.79
N LYS A 192 25.16 -6.73 2.81
CA LYS A 192 25.62 -7.83 1.92
C LYS A 192 25.64 -7.47 0.43
N GLY A 193 25.44 -6.21 0.06
CA GLY A 193 25.53 -5.76 -1.34
C GLY A 193 24.24 -5.14 -1.88
N ARG A 194 23.83 -5.49 -3.09
CA ARG A 194 22.73 -4.83 -3.84
C ARG A 194 21.40 -4.82 -3.06
N LEU A 195 20.70 -3.69 -3.10
CA LEU A 195 19.35 -3.55 -2.56
C LEU A 195 18.30 -3.89 -3.63
N SER A 196 17.19 -4.52 -3.19
CA SER A 196 16.04 -4.78 -4.06
C SER A 196 15.45 -3.48 -4.60
N GLU A 197 15.07 -3.48 -5.88
CA GLU A 197 14.43 -2.32 -6.51
C GLU A 197 13.05 -2.02 -5.91
N ASN A 198 12.43 -3.01 -5.26
CA ASN A 198 11.11 -2.91 -4.63
C ASN A 198 11.16 -2.59 -3.14
N ILE A 199 12.35 -2.32 -2.58
CA ILE A 199 12.52 -2.12 -1.13
C ILE A 199 11.63 -1.01 -0.57
N VAL A 200 11.43 0.06 -1.34
CA VAL A 200 10.56 1.17 -0.96
C VAL A 200 9.10 0.71 -0.84
N ASN A 201 8.64 -0.17 -1.74
CA ASN A 201 7.29 -0.72 -1.66
C ASN A 201 7.13 -1.59 -0.41
N TYR A 202 8.07 -2.51 -0.17
CA TYR A 202 8.03 -3.38 1.01
C TYR A 202 8.04 -2.59 2.33
N LEU A 203 8.85 -1.52 2.39
CA LEU A 203 8.89 -0.61 3.53
C LEU A 203 7.56 0.13 3.70
N CYS A 204 6.99 0.71 2.62
CA CYS A 204 5.71 1.40 2.68
C CYS A 204 4.57 0.46 3.11
N GLU A 205 4.53 -0.77 2.60
CA GLU A 205 3.52 -1.77 2.96
C GLU A 205 3.62 -2.20 4.43
N ALA A 206 4.84 -2.41 4.94
CA ALA A 206 5.07 -2.74 6.34
C ALA A 206 4.70 -1.57 7.27
N LEU A 207 5.08 -0.34 6.92
CA LEU A 207 4.66 0.87 7.63
C LEU A 207 3.13 1.04 7.61
N GLN A 208 2.49 0.80 6.46
CA GLN A 208 1.04 0.91 6.31
C GLN A 208 0.32 -0.02 7.27
N PHE A 209 0.81 -1.24 7.46
CA PHE A 209 0.22 -2.17 8.42
C PHE A 209 0.40 -1.70 9.87
N VAL A 210 1.63 -1.43 10.30
CA VAL A 210 1.90 -1.11 11.72
C VAL A 210 1.38 0.27 12.14
N LEU A 211 1.27 1.22 11.21
CA LEU A 211 0.73 2.54 11.46
C LEU A 211 -0.77 2.63 11.16
N SER A 212 -1.33 1.64 10.44
CA SER A 212 -2.70 1.66 9.91
C SER A 212 -3.04 2.92 9.11
N ALA A 213 -2.07 3.47 8.41
CA ALA A 213 -2.20 4.68 7.60
C ALA A 213 -1.74 4.42 6.16
N ASN A 214 -2.30 5.12 5.18
CA ASN A 214 -1.83 5.03 3.80
C ASN A 214 -0.49 5.78 3.66
N ILE A 215 0.58 5.04 3.43
CA ILE A 215 1.95 5.57 3.40
C ILE A 215 2.34 5.94 1.97
N TYR A 216 2.73 7.19 1.78
CA TYR A 216 3.23 7.69 0.50
C TYR A 216 4.58 8.37 0.73
N CYS A 217 5.63 7.83 0.11
CA CYS A 217 6.91 8.50 0.05
C CYS A 217 6.89 9.61 -1.02
N VAL A 218 7.48 10.75 -0.67
CA VAL A 218 7.55 11.94 -1.53
C VAL A 218 8.88 11.97 -2.28
N VAL A 219 9.98 11.68 -1.58
CA VAL A 219 11.32 11.66 -2.15
C VAL A 219 11.97 10.32 -1.88
N ILE A 220 12.61 9.77 -2.90
CA ILE A 220 13.40 8.56 -2.83
C ILE A 220 14.77 8.87 -3.42
N GLU A 221 15.79 8.84 -2.60
CA GLU A 221 17.18 8.86 -3.06
C GLU A 221 17.74 7.45 -2.98
N LYS A 222 18.55 7.08 -3.95
CA LYS A 222 19.24 5.79 -4.02
C LYS A 222 20.70 6.03 -4.34
N PHE A 223 21.56 5.53 -3.48
CA PHE A 223 23.01 5.60 -3.60
C PHE A 223 23.56 4.19 -3.81
N GLU A 224 24.19 3.93 -4.96
CA GLU A 224 24.74 2.60 -5.29
C GLU A 224 25.95 2.72 -6.22
N GLY A 225 27.12 2.24 -5.76
CA GLY A 225 28.35 2.33 -6.54
C GLY A 225 28.73 3.78 -6.80
N TYR A 226 28.82 4.18 -8.07
CA TYR A 226 29.09 5.59 -8.46
C TYR A 226 27.81 6.36 -8.80
N TYR A 227 26.64 5.77 -8.59
CA TYR A 227 25.38 6.38 -9.00
C TYR A 227 24.60 6.90 -7.81
N ASP A 228 24.09 8.11 -7.98
CA ASP A 228 23.04 8.71 -7.18
C ASP A 228 21.80 8.85 -8.09
N SER A 229 20.63 8.49 -7.57
CA SER A 229 19.38 8.80 -8.23
C SER A 229 18.37 9.33 -7.23
N ILE A 230 17.70 10.41 -7.60
CA ILE A 230 16.58 10.98 -6.87
C ILE A 230 15.29 10.81 -7.67
N GLN A 231 14.23 10.42 -7.00
CA GLN A 231 12.88 10.42 -7.52
C GLN A 231 11.99 11.27 -6.62
N ILE A 232 11.30 12.24 -7.22
CA ILE A 232 10.34 13.12 -6.56
C ILE A 232 8.95 12.74 -7.05
N ARG A 233 7.99 12.63 -6.12
CA ARG A 233 6.59 12.27 -6.37
C ARG A 233 5.66 13.36 -5.85
N ASN A 234 4.41 13.33 -6.29
CA ASN A 234 3.37 14.22 -5.75
C ASN A 234 3.26 14.09 -4.22
N ILE A 235 3.09 15.23 -3.57
CA ILE A 235 2.69 15.26 -2.16
C ILE A 235 1.18 15.12 -2.13
N ARG A 236 0.70 13.96 -1.68
CA ARG A 236 -0.73 13.82 -1.42
C ARG A 236 -1.12 14.75 -0.28
N LYS A 237 -2.30 15.37 -0.40
CA LYS A 237 -2.96 16.00 0.75
C LYS A 237 -3.03 15.00 1.89
N SER A 238 -2.93 15.52 3.12
CA SER A 238 -3.08 14.71 4.32
C SER A 238 -4.35 13.89 4.19
N SER A 239 -4.22 12.57 4.33
CA SER A 239 -5.39 11.70 4.23
C SER A 239 -6.41 12.14 5.27
N PRO A 240 -7.71 12.20 4.92
CA PRO A 240 -8.75 12.47 5.90
C PRO A 240 -8.61 11.51 7.09
N SER A 241 -8.95 11.98 8.29
CA SER A 241 -8.89 11.15 9.49
C SER A 241 -9.66 9.85 9.28
N HIS A 242 -9.00 8.72 9.51
CA HIS A 242 -9.59 7.40 9.40
C HIS A 242 -9.86 6.80 10.78
N ARG A 243 -10.81 5.85 10.83
CA ARG A 243 -11.22 5.20 12.09
C ARG A 243 -10.43 3.95 12.45
N ILE A 244 -9.52 3.49 11.59
CA ILE A 244 -8.74 2.26 11.83
C ILE A 244 -7.51 2.58 12.71
N PRO A 245 -7.47 2.17 13.98
CA PRO A 245 -6.29 2.32 14.82
C PRO A 245 -5.15 1.36 14.43
N PRO A 246 -3.87 1.71 14.71
CA PRO A 246 -2.74 0.81 14.52
C PRO A 246 -2.87 -0.45 15.39
N PRO A 247 -2.37 -1.62 14.97
CA PRO A 247 -2.46 -2.86 15.74
C PRO A 247 -1.86 -2.78 17.16
N ILE A 248 -0.93 -1.84 17.36
CA ILE A 248 -0.36 -1.48 18.66
C ILE A 248 -0.45 0.05 18.81
N SER A 249 -1.00 0.51 19.93
CA SER A 249 -1.07 1.93 20.30
C SER A 249 0.32 2.50 20.56
N PHE A 250 0.57 3.70 20.02
CA PHE A 250 1.86 4.38 20.13
C PHE A 250 2.16 4.91 21.54
N ASN A 251 1.14 5.05 22.39
CA ASN A 251 1.31 5.48 23.78
C ASN A 251 1.65 4.32 24.71
N SER A 252 1.96 3.14 24.18
CA SER A 252 2.26 1.96 24.98
C SER A 252 3.76 1.83 25.26
N ALA A 253 4.12 1.29 26.42
CA ALA A 253 5.49 0.90 26.74
C ALA A 253 6.03 -0.29 25.90
N LYS A 254 5.36 -0.66 24.80
CA LYS A 254 5.63 -1.82 23.95
C LYS A 254 5.95 -1.43 22.52
N THR A 255 6.56 -0.27 22.32
CA THR A 255 6.96 0.22 20.99
C THR A 255 7.95 -0.71 20.27
N SER A 256 8.71 -1.53 20.99
CA SER A 256 9.55 -2.60 20.42
C SER A 256 8.77 -3.62 19.61
N ASP A 257 7.55 -3.96 20.04
CA ASP A 257 6.69 -4.91 19.34
C ASP A 257 6.17 -4.36 18.01
N ILE A 258 6.07 -3.04 17.87
CA ILE A 258 5.72 -2.38 16.60
C ILE A 258 6.80 -2.68 15.56
N TRP A 259 8.07 -2.48 15.90
CA TRP A 259 9.17 -2.72 14.96
C TRP A 259 9.40 -4.20 14.70
N LYS A 260 9.14 -5.07 15.69
CA LYS A 260 9.07 -6.52 15.48
C LYS A 260 7.97 -6.89 14.48
N MET A 261 6.78 -6.30 14.62
CA MET A 261 5.65 -6.50 13.70
C MET A 261 5.96 -5.97 12.30
N PHE A 262 6.62 -4.81 12.21
CA PHE A 262 7.12 -4.24 10.95
C PHE A 262 8.04 -5.23 10.24
N CYS A 263 9.05 -5.77 10.92
CA CYS A 263 10.00 -6.74 10.34
C CYS A 263 9.27 -7.99 9.83
N LYS A 264 8.32 -8.53 10.60
CA LYS A 264 7.53 -9.70 10.18
C LYS A 264 6.66 -9.42 8.96
N TYR A 265 6.03 -8.26 8.89
CA TYR A 265 5.23 -7.88 7.72
C TYR A 265 6.12 -7.60 6.50
N TYR A 266 7.28 -6.97 6.70
CA TYR A 266 8.28 -6.74 5.66
C TYR A 266 8.77 -8.07 5.04
N ASP A 267 9.12 -9.05 5.87
CA ASP A 267 9.49 -10.41 5.39
C ASP A 267 8.35 -11.08 4.61
N PHE A 268 7.11 -10.84 5.03
CA PHE A 268 5.94 -11.40 4.36
C PHE A 268 5.75 -10.82 2.96
N VAL A 269 5.79 -9.49 2.80
CA VAL A 269 5.56 -8.85 1.49
C VAL A 269 6.76 -8.99 0.55
N SER A 270 7.98 -8.99 1.07
CA SER A 270 9.20 -9.14 0.27
C SER A 270 9.29 -10.50 -0.45
N LYS A 271 8.68 -11.55 0.10
CA LYS A 271 8.60 -12.89 -0.54
C LYS A 271 7.79 -12.89 -1.85
N ASN A 272 6.91 -11.92 -2.07
CA ASN A 272 6.08 -11.86 -3.27
C ASN A 272 6.89 -11.48 -4.53
N ASN A 273 8.09 -10.89 -4.39
CA ASN A 273 8.99 -10.43 -5.46
C ASN A 273 8.33 -9.60 -6.60
N SER A 274 7.09 -9.17 -6.41
CA SER A 274 6.35 -8.38 -7.38
C SER A 274 6.72 -6.91 -7.28
N VAL A 275 6.70 -6.22 -8.43
CA VAL A 275 6.79 -4.76 -8.50
C VAL A 275 5.54 -4.10 -7.90
N ASN A 276 4.42 -4.82 -7.92
CA ASN A 276 3.16 -4.36 -7.35
C ASN A 276 3.08 -4.69 -5.86
N TYR A 277 2.28 -3.91 -5.15
CA TYR A 277 2.00 -4.14 -3.73
C TYR A 277 1.38 -5.53 -3.54
N HIS A 278 1.65 -6.14 -2.40
CA HIS A 278 1.02 -7.39 -2.03
C HIS A 278 -0.52 -7.22 -2.00
N PRO A 279 -1.31 -8.20 -2.50
CA PRO A 279 -2.77 -8.08 -2.56
C PRO A 279 -3.43 -7.74 -1.21
N ILE A 280 -2.86 -8.23 -0.09
CA ILE A 280 -3.36 -7.88 1.25
C ILE A 280 -3.11 -6.40 1.57
N SER A 281 -1.94 -5.85 1.25
CA SER A 281 -1.61 -4.44 1.47
C SER A 281 -2.49 -3.51 0.64
N LEU A 282 -2.81 -3.90 -0.61
CA LEU A 282 -3.78 -3.18 -1.44
C LEU A 282 -5.19 -3.19 -0.84
N LYS A 283 -5.64 -4.32 -0.28
CA LYS A 283 -6.95 -4.38 0.37
C LYS A 283 -6.97 -3.63 1.71
N LEU A 284 -5.87 -3.63 2.44
CA LEU A 284 -5.70 -2.79 3.64
C LEU A 284 -5.76 -1.30 3.26
N HIS A 285 -5.17 -0.91 2.14
CA HIS A 285 -5.22 0.47 1.64
C HIS A 285 -6.66 0.93 1.43
N ASN A 286 -7.44 0.07 0.77
CA ASN A 286 -8.86 0.30 0.52
C ASN A 286 -9.66 0.34 1.82
N LEU A 287 -9.34 -0.51 2.80
CA LEU A 287 -9.99 -0.44 4.12
C LEU A 287 -9.72 0.90 4.83
N ILE A 288 -8.47 1.35 4.84
CA ILE A 288 -8.10 2.64 5.45
C ILE A 288 -8.87 3.77 4.76
N GLN A 289 -8.88 3.80 3.43
CA GLN A 289 -9.62 4.81 2.65
C GLN A 289 -11.13 4.73 2.86
N ALA A 290 -11.72 3.53 2.84
CA ALA A 290 -13.15 3.35 3.07
C ALA A 290 -13.57 3.82 4.47
N SER A 291 -12.70 3.64 5.46
CA SER A 291 -12.95 4.06 6.84
C SER A 291 -12.90 5.57 7.06
N SER A 292 -12.36 6.35 6.13
CA SER A 292 -12.46 7.81 6.15
C SER A 292 -13.73 8.34 5.46
N ILE A 293 -14.48 7.49 4.75
CA ILE A 293 -15.69 7.89 4.01
C ILE A 293 -16.94 7.65 4.85
N SER A 294 -17.28 6.39 5.15
CA SER A 294 -18.49 6.03 5.89
C SER A 294 -18.32 4.74 6.67
N LEU A 295 -19.24 4.46 7.60
CA LEU A 295 -19.20 3.24 8.40
C LEU A 295 -19.61 2.02 7.56
N GLU A 296 -20.52 2.20 6.61
CA GLU A 296 -20.95 1.19 5.64
C GLU A 296 -19.78 0.76 4.76
N SER A 297 -19.05 1.73 4.18
CA SER A 297 -17.87 1.45 3.35
C SER A 297 -16.78 0.74 4.16
N GLN A 298 -16.55 1.15 5.41
CA GLN A 298 -15.64 0.45 6.32
C GLN A 298 -16.10 -0.99 6.58
N SER A 299 -17.38 -1.19 6.88
CA SER A 299 -17.97 -2.49 7.21
C SER A 299 -17.87 -3.46 6.04
N LEU A 300 -18.17 -3.00 4.83
CA LEU A 300 -18.04 -3.80 3.62
C LEU A 300 -16.57 -4.13 3.32
N SER A 301 -15.69 -3.13 3.45
CA SER A 301 -14.26 -3.32 3.16
C SER A 301 -13.60 -4.29 4.13
N ILE A 302 -13.92 -4.22 5.43
CA ILE A 302 -13.30 -5.11 6.43
C ILE A 302 -13.83 -6.54 6.33
N THR A 303 -15.12 -6.73 6.06
CA THR A 303 -15.72 -8.05 5.94
C THR A 303 -15.20 -8.79 4.70
N THR A 304 -15.11 -8.11 3.55
CA THR A 304 -14.53 -8.66 2.31
C THR A 304 -13.02 -8.90 2.40
N LEU A 305 -12.28 -8.06 3.14
CA LEU A 305 -10.86 -8.27 3.43
C LEU A 305 -10.64 -9.54 4.26
N ILE A 306 -11.43 -9.74 5.32
CA ILE A 306 -11.39 -10.98 6.14
C ILE A 306 -11.68 -12.20 5.27
N GLU A 307 -12.76 -12.17 4.47
CA GLU A 307 -13.08 -13.27 3.54
C GLU A 307 -11.92 -13.60 2.62
N SER A 308 -11.31 -12.58 2.00
CA SER A 308 -10.19 -12.79 1.10
C SER A 308 -8.98 -13.39 1.80
N ILE A 309 -8.64 -12.95 3.00
CA ILE A 309 -7.51 -13.49 3.75
C ILE A 309 -7.76 -14.94 4.09
N VAL A 310 -8.93 -15.23 4.64
CA VAL A 310 -9.39 -16.58 5.01
C VAL A 310 -9.33 -17.51 3.81
N MET A 311 -9.91 -17.11 2.68
CA MET A 311 -10.00 -17.96 1.49
C MET A 311 -8.64 -18.16 0.83
N ASN A 312 -7.84 -17.11 0.67
CA ASN A 312 -6.60 -17.21 -0.11
C ASN A 312 -5.45 -17.84 0.68
N ASN A 313 -5.50 -17.81 2.02
CA ASN A 313 -4.36 -18.24 2.83
C ASN A 313 -4.68 -19.37 3.81
N PHE A 314 -5.95 -19.63 4.08
CA PHE A 314 -6.36 -20.63 5.08
C PHE A 314 -7.30 -21.71 4.53
N ALA A 315 -7.72 -21.64 3.26
CA ALA A 315 -8.57 -22.67 2.66
C ALA A 315 -7.94 -24.08 2.70
N LEU A 316 -6.60 -24.18 2.68
CA LEU A 316 -5.91 -25.47 2.80
C LEU A 316 -6.15 -26.16 4.15
N TYR A 317 -6.50 -25.44 5.22
CA TYR A 317 -6.87 -26.06 6.50
C TYR A 317 -8.23 -26.78 6.45
N LEU A 318 -9.01 -26.61 5.38
CA LEU A 318 -10.22 -27.37 5.11
C LEU A 318 -10.01 -28.64 4.28
N LYS A 319 -8.83 -28.88 3.71
CA LYS A 319 -8.54 -30.11 2.92
C LYS A 319 -8.66 -31.42 3.73
N ALA A 320 -9.09 -31.36 4.99
CA ALA A 320 -9.38 -32.52 5.83
C ALA A 320 -10.88 -32.84 5.98
N ILE A 321 -11.76 -32.29 5.13
CA ILE A 321 -13.19 -32.66 5.11
C ILE A 321 -13.54 -33.35 3.79
N ASP A 322 -12.89 -34.49 3.52
CA ASP A 322 -13.32 -35.48 2.51
C ASP A 322 -14.65 -36.17 2.91
N LYS A 323 -15.29 -35.73 4.00
CA LYS A 323 -16.43 -36.39 4.63
C LYS A 323 -17.65 -36.49 3.72
N TYR A 324 -17.80 -35.61 2.72
CA TYR A 324 -19.01 -35.52 1.92
C TYR A 324 -18.83 -35.88 0.45
N GLU A 325 -17.61 -36.07 -0.07
CA GLU A 325 -17.42 -36.35 -1.50
C GLU A 325 -18.05 -37.69 -1.91
N ILE A 326 -17.89 -38.71 -1.07
CA ILE A 326 -18.49 -40.04 -1.25
C ILE A 326 -20.02 -39.96 -1.18
N ASP A 327 -20.56 -39.24 -0.20
CA ASP A 327 -22.01 -39.11 -0.02
C ASP A 327 -22.66 -38.29 -1.15
N ILE A 328 -21.98 -37.25 -1.65
CA ILE A 328 -22.42 -36.46 -2.81
C ILE A 328 -22.40 -37.30 -4.08
N ALA A 329 -21.37 -38.13 -4.29
CA ALA A 329 -21.30 -39.04 -5.43
C ALA A 329 -22.46 -40.05 -5.43
N LYS A 330 -22.79 -40.61 -4.26
CA LYS A 330 -23.96 -41.49 -4.08
C LYS A 330 -25.26 -40.77 -4.39
N LEU A 331 -25.46 -39.58 -3.84
CA LEU A 331 -26.68 -38.80 -4.05
C LEU A 331 -26.87 -38.39 -5.52
N LYS A 332 -25.80 -38.00 -6.22
CA LYS A 332 -25.83 -37.74 -7.67
C LYS A 332 -26.31 -38.94 -8.48
N LYS A 333 -25.87 -40.15 -8.10
CA LYS A 333 -26.27 -41.38 -8.78
C LYS A 333 -27.78 -41.65 -8.66
N HIS A 334 -28.37 -41.39 -7.49
CA HIS A 334 -29.81 -41.53 -7.26
C HIS A 334 -30.63 -40.46 -8.00
N LEU A 335 -30.15 -39.22 -8.06
CA LEU A 335 -30.87 -38.15 -8.75
C LEU A 335 -31.01 -38.38 -10.27
N VAL A 336 -30.08 -39.14 -10.87
CA VAL A 336 -30.14 -39.51 -12.29
C VAL A 336 -31.09 -40.70 -12.53
N SER A 337 -31.30 -41.58 -11.56
CA SER A 337 -32.15 -42.76 -11.73
C SER A 337 -33.65 -42.48 -11.65
N ASP A 338 -34.05 -41.41 -10.95
CA ASP A 338 -35.42 -41.25 -10.47
C ASP A 338 -36.29 -40.31 -11.36
N ASN A 339 -35.86 -40.05 -12.59
CA ASN A 339 -36.61 -39.29 -13.62
C ASN A 339 -37.16 -37.92 -13.16
N TYR A 340 -36.38 -37.20 -12.34
CA TYR A 340 -36.71 -35.84 -11.92
C TYR A 340 -36.64 -34.83 -13.06
N GLN A 341 -37.34 -33.70 -12.92
CA GLN A 341 -37.25 -32.59 -13.87
C GLN A 341 -35.81 -32.03 -13.97
N GLN A 342 -35.37 -31.75 -15.20
CA GLN A 342 -34.00 -31.30 -15.46
C GLN A 342 -33.63 -30.01 -14.70
N GLU A 343 -34.54 -29.04 -14.60
CA GLU A 343 -34.28 -27.80 -13.84
C GLU A 343 -34.00 -28.06 -12.35
N PHE A 344 -34.67 -29.07 -11.77
CA PHE A 344 -34.43 -29.48 -10.38
C PHE A 344 -33.06 -30.14 -10.23
N ILE A 345 -32.72 -31.04 -11.16
CA ILE A 345 -31.38 -31.67 -11.22
C ILE A 345 -30.29 -30.61 -11.37
N ASP A 346 -30.49 -29.62 -12.23
CA ASP A 346 -29.54 -28.52 -12.45
C ASP A 346 -29.35 -27.66 -11.21
N ARG A 347 -30.44 -27.33 -10.50
CA ARG A 347 -30.38 -26.61 -9.21
C ARG A 347 -29.62 -27.39 -8.16
N ILE A 348 -29.88 -28.69 -8.01
CA ILE A 348 -29.16 -29.53 -7.05
C ILE A 348 -27.68 -29.69 -7.46
N ASN A 349 -27.41 -29.86 -8.75
CA ASN A 349 -26.04 -29.92 -9.25
C ASN A 349 -25.27 -28.61 -9.02
N GLY A 350 -25.94 -27.45 -9.07
CA GLY A 350 -25.38 -26.16 -8.67
C GLY A 350 -25.10 -26.06 -7.16
N PHE A 351 -25.84 -26.80 -6.33
CA PHE A 351 -25.67 -26.83 -4.87
C PHE A 351 -24.50 -27.71 -4.42
N PHE A 352 -24.23 -28.84 -5.07
CA PHE A 352 -23.15 -29.75 -4.65
C PHE A 352 -21.76 -29.12 -4.55
N PRO A 353 -21.30 -28.31 -5.52
CA PRO A 353 -20.03 -27.59 -5.38
C PRO A 353 -19.97 -26.72 -4.13
N LEU A 354 -21.09 -26.19 -3.63
CA LEU A 354 -21.14 -25.36 -2.42
C LEU A 354 -20.92 -26.16 -1.13
N LEU A 355 -21.21 -27.46 -1.15
CA LEU A 355 -20.97 -28.35 -0.01
C LEU A 355 -19.50 -28.75 0.13
N VAL A 356 -18.80 -28.89 -1.00
CA VAL A 356 -17.39 -29.33 -1.04
C VAL A 356 -16.44 -28.14 -0.98
N ARG A 357 -16.80 -27.01 -1.63
CA ARG A 357 -15.89 -25.87 -1.72
C ARG A 357 -15.68 -25.23 -0.34
N PRO A 358 -14.42 -24.94 0.01
CA PRO A 358 -14.09 -24.01 1.08
C PRO A 358 -14.95 -22.75 0.98
N ASN A 359 -15.58 -22.36 2.09
CA ASN A 359 -16.20 -21.06 2.22
C ASN A 359 -15.65 -20.38 3.49
N PRO A 360 -15.73 -19.04 3.59
CA PRO A 360 -15.11 -18.31 4.69
C PRO A 360 -15.56 -18.79 6.07
N ASN A 361 -16.85 -19.12 6.24
CA ASN A 361 -17.39 -19.58 7.52
C ASN A 361 -16.79 -20.95 7.92
N ASN A 362 -16.72 -21.89 6.99
CA ASN A 362 -16.12 -23.20 7.22
C ASN A 362 -14.63 -23.07 7.58
N VAL A 363 -13.88 -22.23 6.86
CA VAL A 363 -12.45 -22.02 7.17
C VAL A 363 -12.27 -21.37 8.54
N LEU A 364 -13.07 -20.36 8.88
CA LEU A 364 -13.07 -19.75 10.20
C LEU A 364 -13.41 -20.76 11.31
N ARG A 365 -14.37 -21.66 11.08
CA ARG A 365 -14.68 -22.77 12.01
C ARG A 365 -13.50 -23.73 12.17
N ALA A 366 -12.76 -24.03 11.09
CA ALA A 366 -11.55 -24.82 11.19
C ALA A 366 -10.46 -24.13 12.03
N LEU A 367 -10.30 -22.80 11.89
CA LEU A 367 -9.41 -22.01 12.73
C LEU A 367 -9.87 -21.96 14.20
N LEU A 368 -11.18 -21.93 14.45
CA LEU A 368 -11.76 -22.05 15.78
C LEU A 368 -11.46 -23.41 16.41
N ASN A 369 -11.63 -24.52 15.66
CA ASN A 369 -11.35 -25.87 16.14
C ASN A 369 -9.87 -26.04 16.50
N LYS A 370 -8.96 -25.38 15.76
CA LYS A 370 -7.54 -25.28 16.08
C LYS A 370 -7.20 -24.28 17.20
N ARG A 371 -8.21 -23.66 17.82
CA ARG A 371 -8.09 -22.63 18.87
C ARG A 371 -7.27 -21.40 18.45
N LEU A 372 -7.15 -21.14 17.15
CA LEU A 372 -6.42 -19.98 16.60
C LEU A 372 -7.25 -18.70 16.75
N ILE A 373 -8.57 -18.81 16.64
CA ILE A 373 -9.54 -17.74 16.92
C ILE A 373 -10.58 -18.21 17.95
N LYS A 374 -11.53 -17.33 18.32
CA LYS A 374 -12.60 -17.60 19.28
C LYS A 374 -13.96 -17.51 18.58
N LYS A 375 -14.97 -18.19 19.13
CA LYS A 375 -16.33 -18.27 18.55
C LYS A 375 -16.92 -16.88 18.25
N TYR A 376 -16.80 -15.94 19.20
CA TYR A 376 -17.32 -14.59 19.03
C TYR A 376 -16.73 -13.84 17.83
N HIS A 377 -15.51 -14.18 17.36
CA HIS A 377 -14.96 -13.54 16.16
C HIS A 377 -15.78 -13.90 14.91
N ILE A 378 -16.22 -15.17 14.82
CA ILE A 378 -17.04 -15.66 13.70
C ILE A 378 -18.44 -15.06 13.79
N ASP A 379 -19.03 -15.06 14.99
CA ASP A 379 -20.36 -14.52 15.22
C ASP A 379 -20.41 -13.01 14.89
N THR A 380 -19.42 -12.23 15.35
CA THR A 380 -19.31 -10.80 15.05
C THR A 380 -19.15 -10.55 13.55
N TRP A 381 -18.29 -11.31 12.87
CA TRP A 381 -18.09 -11.15 11.43
C TRP A 381 -19.38 -11.43 10.65
N ASN A 382 -20.11 -12.50 10.98
CA ASN A 382 -21.41 -12.80 10.36
C ASN A 382 -22.44 -11.69 10.64
N GLU A 383 -22.51 -11.20 11.88
CA GLU A 383 -23.44 -10.14 12.28
C GLU A 383 -23.17 -8.83 11.51
N LEU A 384 -21.90 -8.50 11.24
CA LEU A 384 -21.54 -7.33 10.42
C LEU A 384 -21.78 -7.57 8.93
N ARG A 385 -21.37 -8.73 8.42
CA ARG A 385 -21.35 -9.06 6.99
C ARG A 385 -22.75 -9.17 6.41
N ASN A 386 -23.66 -9.89 7.08
CA ASN A 386 -25.00 -10.18 6.55
C ASN A 386 -25.80 -8.91 6.18
N PRO A 387 -26.03 -7.95 7.09
CA PRO A 387 -26.81 -6.76 6.74
C PRO A 387 -26.12 -5.89 5.67
N ILE A 388 -24.80 -5.76 5.72
CA ILE A 388 -24.04 -4.89 4.82
C ILE A 388 -23.98 -5.47 3.39
N ALA A 389 -23.83 -6.79 3.26
CA ALA A 389 -23.88 -7.46 1.96
C ALA A 389 -25.25 -7.33 1.28
N HIS A 390 -26.32 -7.11 2.05
CA HIS A 390 -27.67 -6.85 1.55
C HIS A 390 -28.01 -5.36 1.43
N GLY A 391 -27.02 -4.47 1.52
CA GLY A 391 -27.20 -3.03 1.28
C GLY A 391 -27.94 -2.29 2.39
N LYS A 392 -27.98 -2.82 3.61
CA LYS A 392 -28.61 -2.14 4.75
C LYS A 392 -27.89 -0.83 5.06
N ILE A 393 -28.66 0.26 5.13
CA ILE A 393 -28.20 1.58 5.59
C ILE A 393 -28.10 1.56 7.12
N ILE A 394 -27.00 2.07 7.69
CA ILE A 394 -26.83 2.12 9.14
C ILE A 394 -27.52 3.38 9.67
N GLU A 395 -28.63 3.18 10.37
CA GLU A 395 -29.32 4.27 11.06
C GLU A 395 -28.49 4.80 12.25
N PHE A 396 -28.65 6.08 12.57
CA PHE A 396 -27.93 6.73 13.66
C PHE A 396 -28.07 6.00 15.01
N LYS A 397 -29.26 5.48 15.32
CA LYS A 397 -29.53 4.70 16.55
C LYS A 397 -28.68 3.42 16.67
N ASP A 398 -28.29 2.84 15.54
CA ASP A 398 -27.48 1.61 15.46
C ASP A 398 -25.98 1.91 15.25
N TYR A 399 -25.59 3.17 15.10
CA TYR A 399 -24.24 3.56 14.68
C TYR A 399 -23.16 2.99 15.60
N GLN A 400 -23.34 3.13 16.92
CA GLN A 400 -22.38 2.61 17.92
C GLN A 400 -22.26 1.08 17.87
N LYS A 401 -23.37 0.37 17.58
CA LYS A 401 -23.36 -1.09 17.43
C LYS A 401 -22.47 -1.49 16.26
N TYR A 402 -22.68 -0.91 15.08
CA TYR A 402 -21.88 -1.23 13.89
C TYR A 402 -20.43 -0.79 14.01
N LEU A 403 -20.17 0.35 14.68
CA LEU A 403 -18.82 0.79 14.98
C LEU A 403 -18.09 -0.25 15.86
N THR A 404 -18.78 -0.78 16.88
CA THR A 404 -18.24 -1.85 17.74
C THR A 404 -17.99 -3.14 16.96
N LEU A 405 -18.90 -3.53 16.06
CA LEU A 405 -18.72 -4.69 15.20
C LEU A 405 -17.52 -4.53 14.26
N CYS A 406 -17.31 -3.34 13.69
CA CYS A 406 -16.13 -3.01 12.89
C CYS A 406 -14.82 -3.20 13.67
N TYR A 407 -14.73 -2.67 14.89
CA TYR A 407 -13.54 -2.85 15.74
C TYR A 407 -13.30 -4.32 16.13
N LYS A 408 -14.37 -5.06 16.46
CA LYS A 408 -14.26 -6.51 16.70
C LYS A 408 -13.77 -7.26 15.46
N CYS A 409 -14.26 -6.90 14.26
CA CYS A 409 -13.78 -7.46 13.00
C CYS A 409 -12.32 -7.07 12.71
N GLN A 410 -11.90 -5.85 13.06
CA GLN A 410 -10.50 -5.43 12.97
C GLN A 410 -9.59 -6.28 13.85
N SER A 411 -10.05 -6.68 15.04
CA SER A 411 -9.31 -7.63 15.88
C SER A 411 -9.15 -8.99 15.20
N LEU A 412 -10.21 -9.51 14.58
CA LEU A 412 -10.12 -10.74 13.79
C LEU A 412 -9.15 -10.59 12.62
N PHE A 413 -9.25 -9.50 11.85
CA PHE A 413 -8.31 -9.19 10.76
C PHE A 413 -6.85 -9.20 11.23
N ASN A 414 -6.54 -8.48 12.31
CA ASN A 414 -5.19 -8.44 12.87
C ASN A 414 -4.70 -9.82 13.29
N LEU A 415 -5.52 -10.60 13.98
CA LEU A 415 -5.17 -11.97 14.38
C LEU A 415 -4.87 -12.86 13.17
N LEU A 416 -5.63 -12.74 12.08
CA LEU A 416 -5.36 -13.48 10.84
C LEU A 416 -4.02 -13.06 10.23
N ILE A 417 -3.72 -11.76 10.18
CA ILE A 417 -2.42 -11.28 9.70
C ILE A 417 -1.28 -11.78 10.61
N PHE A 418 -1.43 -11.74 11.92
CA PHE A 418 -0.41 -12.22 12.85
C PHE A 418 -0.09 -13.70 12.65
N LEU A 419 -1.10 -14.51 12.36
CA LEU A 419 -0.92 -15.92 11.99
C LEU A 419 -0.15 -16.06 10.66
N LEU A 420 -0.43 -15.22 9.65
CA LEU A 420 0.24 -15.28 8.34
C LEU A 420 1.70 -14.85 8.38
N ILE A 421 1.99 -13.78 9.11
CA ILE A 421 3.35 -13.23 9.22
C ILE A 421 4.14 -13.85 10.37
N GLU A 422 3.54 -14.82 11.08
CA GLU A 422 4.13 -15.51 12.23
C GLU A 422 4.61 -14.53 13.32
N TYR A 423 3.80 -13.49 13.55
CA TYR A 423 4.04 -12.53 14.60
C TYR A 423 3.67 -13.12 15.96
N GLN A 424 4.50 -12.83 16.97
CA GLN A 424 4.22 -13.11 18.37
C GLN A 424 4.68 -11.90 19.19
N GLY A 425 3.81 -11.37 20.03
CA GLY A 425 4.09 -10.12 20.76
C GLY A 425 2.81 -9.47 21.27
N TYR A 426 2.92 -8.24 21.75
CA TYR A 426 1.75 -7.49 22.21
C TYR A 426 0.94 -6.89 21.05
N TYR A 427 -0.36 -6.71 21.26
CA TYR A 427 -1.27 -6.03 20.34
C TYR A 427 -2.47 -5.46 21.12
N ASN A 428 -3.18 -4.49 20.53
CA ASN A 428 -4.43 -3.99 21.07
C ASN A 428 -5.60 -4.85 20.57
N ASP A 429 -6.37 -5.40 21.51
CA ASP A 429 -7.59 -6.12 21.20
C ASP A 429 -8.77 -5.13 21.15
N PHE A 430 -9.16 -4.77 19.94
CA PHE A 430 -10.26 -3.84 19.69
C PHE A 430 -11.65 -4.44 19.96
N SER A 431 -11.74 -5.72 20.32
CA SER A 431 -13.01 -6.35 20.68
C SER A 431 -13.55 -5.93 22.05
N GLN A 432 -12.75 -5.22 22.83
CA GLN A 432 -13.07 -4.75 24.18
C GLN A 432 -12.96 -3.21 24.25
N TYR A 433 -13.85 -2.57 25.01
CA TYR A 433 -13.75 -1.14 25.29
C TYR A 433 -12.40 -0.79 25.91
N GLY A 434 -11.85 0.36 25.51
CA GLY A 434 -10.51 0.80 25.90
C GLY A 434 -9.36 0.07 25.20
N PHE A 435 -9.66 -0.83 24.25
CA PHE A 435 -8.68 -1.50 23.39
C PHE A 435 -7.54 -2.15 24.18
N LYS A 436 -7.92 -3.03 25.12
CA LYS A 436 -6.99 -3.67 26.04
C LYS A 436 -5.85 -4.36 25.31
N MET A 437 -4.64 -4.16 25.82
CA MET A 437 -3.46 -4.83 25.29
C MET A 437 -3.46 -6.32 25.66
N LYS A 438 -3.09 -7.19 24.71
CA LYS A 438 -2.97 -8.63 24.91
C LYS A 438 -1.68 -9.14 24.27
N SER A 439 -1.18 -10.26 24.76
CA SER A 439 -0.09 -10.99 24.11
C SER A 439 -0.65 -12.02 23.12
N PHE A 440 -0.13 -12.03 21.91
CA PHE A 440 -0.39 -13.05 20.90
C PHE A 440 0.79 -14.03 20.84
N LYS A 441 0.53 -15.31 21.05
CA LYS A 441 1.54 -16.39 21.11
C LYS A 441 1.20 -17.59 20.21
N LYS A 442 0.23 -17.44 19.31
CA LYS A 442 -0.21 -18.56 18.47
C LYS A 442 0.62 -18.60 17.21
N SER A 443 0.91 -19.81 16.73
CA SER A 443 1.54 -20.05 15.44
C SER A 443 0.71 -21.06 14.67
N ILE A 444 0.88 -21.05 13.35
CA ILE A 444 0.36 -22.13 12.54
C ILE A 444 1.48 -23.15 12.34
N THR A 445 1.24 -24.41 12.71
CA THR A 445 2.07 -25.51 12.21
C THR A 445 1.74 -25.67 10.73
N ARG A 446 2.58 -25.12 9.84
CA ARG A 446 2.43 -25.36 8.40
C ARG A 446 2.60 -26.86 8.20
N VAL A 447 1.56 -27.53 7.72
CA VAL A 447 1.73 -28.85 7.12
C VAL A 447 2.65 -28.60 5.93
N SER A 448 3.85 -29.17 5.96
CA SER A 448 4.83 -29.07 4.89
C SER A 448 4.13 -29.33 3.56
N SER A 449 3.92 -28.26 2.80
CA SER A 449 3.37 -28.35 1.47
C SER A 449 4.42 -29.06 0.63
N GLY A 450 4.22 -30.35 0.39
CA GLY A 450 4.80 -31.00 -0.77
C GLY A 450 4.49 -30.12 -1.98
N THR A 451 5.53 -29.80 -2.73
CA THR A 451 5.49 -29.08 -4.00
C THR A 451 4.25 -29.47 -4.80
N LEU A 452 3.38 -28.47 -5.05
CA LEU A 452 2.39 -28.52 -6.12
C LEU A 452 3.09 -28.24 -7.45
#